data_AF-A0A4R3TJY8-F1
#
_entry.id   AF-A0A4R3TJY8-F1
#
_cell.length_a   1.000
_cell.length_b   1.000
_cell.length_c   1.000
_cell.angle_alpha   90.00
_cell.angle_beta   90.00
_cell.angle_gamma   90.00
#
_symmetry.space_group_name_H-M   'P 1'
#
loop_
_entity.id
_entity.type
_entity.pdbx_description
1 polymer ?
#
loop_
_entity_poly.entity_id
_entity_poly.type
_entity_poly.pdbx_seq_one_letter_code
_entity_poly.pdbx_strand_id
1 'polypeptide(L)' 'MREAMDPWIFVAAAYVVGIGATVTMAAWSLLSMRRAEKRRDDARKR' A
#
# COMPACT_ATOMS: atom_id res chain seq x y z
N MET A 1 -12.96 -12.79 37.58
CA MET A 1 -13.07 -12.05 36.31
C MET A 1 -11.96 -12.55 35.40
N ARG A 2 -12.30 -13.28 34.32
CA ARG A 2 -11.37 -13.45 33.19
C ARG A 2 -11.83 -12.44 32.16
N GLU A 3 -11.09 -11.35 32.01
CA GLU A 3 -11.23 -10.48 30.85
C GLU A 3 -10.72 -11.29 29.66
N ALA A 4 -11.65 -12.00 29.00
CA ALA A 4 -11.34 -12.67 27.76
C ALA A 4 -11.13 -11.57 26.71
N MET A 5 -9.87 -11.34 26.35
CA MET A 5 -9.49 -10.47 25.24
C MET A 5 -10.19 -10.95 23.97
N ASP A 6 -10.92 -10.05 23.29
CA ASP A 6 -11.57 -10.35 22.01
C ASP A 6 -10.52 -10.57 20.91
N PRO A 7 -10.34 -11.80 20.38
CA PRO A 7 -9.33 -12.07 19.37
C PRO A 7 -9.57 -11.34 18.04
N TRP A 8 -10.80 -10.90 17.77
CA TRP A 8 -11.16 -10.22 16.52
C TRP A 8 -10.35 -8.95 16.27
N ILE A 9 -9.92 -8.25 17.32
CA ILE A 9 -9.10 -7.05 17.19
C ILE A 9 -7.77 -7.35 16.47
N PHE A 10 -7.15 -8.50 16.76
CA PHE A 10 -5.90 -8.91 16.13
C PHE A 10 -6.10 -9.36 14.69
N VAL A 11 -7.23 -10.02 14.40
CA VAL A 11 -7.60 -10.42 13.04
C VAL A 11 -7.81 -9.18 12.16
N ALA A 12 -8.59 -8.21 12.65
CA ALA A 12 -8.81 -6.95 11.97
C ALA A 12 -7.50 -6.18 11.77
N ALA A 13 -6.66 -6.08 12.80
CA ALA A 13 -5.35 -5.44 12.72
C ALA A 13 -4.45 -6.11 11.68
N ALA A 14 -4.40 -7.44 11.64
CA ALA A 14 -3.63 -8.19 10.66
C ALA A 14 -4.07 -7.90 9.22
N TYR A 15 -5.38 -7.86 8.97
CA TYR A 15 -5.90 -7.49 7.65
C TYR A 15 -5.60 -6.04 7.27
N VAL A 16 -5.78 -5.10 8.20
CA VAL A 16 -5.46 -3.68 7.95
C VAL A 16 -3.99 -3.50 7.62
N VAL A 17 -3.09 -4.12 8.40
CA VAL A 17 -1.65 -4.03 8.17
C VAL A 17 -1.25 -4.73 6.87
N GLY A 18 -1.70 -5.97 6.66
CA GLY A 18 -1.35 -6.75 5.48
C GLY A 18 -1.85 -6.13 4.19
N ILE A 19 -3.17 -5.91 4.09
CA ILE A 19 -3.80 -5.32 2.90
C ILE A 19 -3.31 -3.88 2.71
N GLY A 20 -3.22 -3.10 3.78
CA GLY A 20 -2.75 -1.72 3.74
C GLY A 20 -1.32 -1.61 3.22
N ALA A 21 -0.41 -2.46 3.70
CA ALA A 21 0.97 -2.50 3.23
C ALA A 21 1.05 -2.90 1.75
N THR A 22 0.32 -3.95 1.34
CA THR A 22 0.29 -4.39 -0.06
C THR A 22 -0.24 -3.31 -0.99
N VAL A 23 -1.37 -2.68 -0.66
CA VAL A 23 -1.96 -1.60 -1.46
C VAL A 23 -1.02 -0.41 -1.53
N THR A 24 -0.42 -0.02 -0.41
CA THR A 24 0.53 1.10 -0.37
C THR A 24 1.74 0.83 -1.26
N MET A 25 2.33 -0.38 -1.17
CA MET A 25 3.46 -0.77 -2.00
C MET A 25 3.11 -0.79 -3.49
N ALA A 26 1.94 -1.36 -3.84
CA ALA A 26 1.47 -1.38 -5.22
C ALA A 26 1.22 0.04 -5.77
N ALA A 27 0.57 0.90 -4.99
CA ALA A 27 0.33 2.29 -5.35
C ALA A 27 1.65 3.06 -5.53
N TRP A 28 2.61 2.87 -4.62
CA TRP A 28 3.93 3.48 -4.72
C TRP A 28 4.67 3.06 -5.99
N SER A 29 4.65 1.75 -6.29
CA SER A 29 5.22 1.20 -7.52
C SER A 29 4.60 1.86 -8.76
N LEU A 30 3.26 1.89 -8.85
CA LEU A 30 2.53 2.50 -9.96
C LEU A 30 2.85 3.99 -10.13
N LEU A 31 2.89 4.75 -9.03
CA LEU A 31 3.22 6.17 -9.06
C LEU A 31 4.66 6.41 -9.54
N SER A 32 5.59 5.57 -9.10
CA SER A 32 6.99 5.66 -9.53
C SER A 32 7.16 5.37 -11.03
N MET A 33 6.46 4.37 -11.57
CA MET A 33 6.44 4.04 -13.00
C MET A 33 5.87 5.19 -13.82
N ARG A 34 4.69 5.70 -13.44
CA ARG A 34 4.05 6.83 -14.13
C ARG A 34 4.94 8.08 -14.14
N ARG A 35 5.67 8.33 -13.05
CA ARG A 35 6.61 9.45 -12.99
C ARG A 35 7.83 9.24 -13.90
N ALA A 36 8.31 8.01 -14.03
CA ALA A 36 9.41 7.66 -14.93
C ALA A 36 8.98 7.75 -16.40
N GLU A 37 7.79 7.27 -16.75
CA GLU A 37 7.20 7.38 -18.08
C GLU A 37 7.03 8.84 -18.49
N LYS A 38 6.44 9.68 -17.63
CA LYS A 38 6.28 11.11 -17.90
C LYS A 38 7.61 11.81 -18.21
N ARG A 39 8.68 11.48 -17.46
CA ARG A 39 10.02 12.03 -17.70
C ARG A 39 10.58 11.62 -19.06
N ARG A 40 10.31 10.39 -19.51
CA ARG A 40 10.73 9.90 -20.83
C ARG A 40 9.95 10.60 -21.95
N ASP A 41 8.65 10.78 -21.78
CA ASP A 41 7.82 11.49 -22.74
C ASP A 41 8.25 12.96 -22.89
N ASP A 42 8.52 13.64 -21.77
CA ASP A 42 9.01 15.02 -21.78
C ASP A 42 10.39 15.12 -22.46
N ALA A 43 11.28 14.15 -22.24
CA ALA A 43 12.58 14.10 -22.90
C ALA A 43 12.50 13.82 -24.41
N ARG A 44 11.47 13.10 -24.87
CA ARG A 44 11.26 12.78 -26.29
C ARG A 44 10.54 13.90 -27.07
N LYS A 45 9.82 14.78 -26.36
CA LYS A 45 9.15 15.96 -26.94
C LYS A 45 10.08 17.17 -27.12
N ARG A 46 11.28 17.15 -26.53
CA ARG A 46 12.30 18.19 -26.63
C ARG A 46 13.34 17.83 -27.69
#